data_AF-A0A6M3M2J5-F1
#
_entry.id   AF-A0A6M3M2J5-F1
#
_cell.length_a   1.000
_cell.length_b   1.000
_cell.length_c   1.000
_cell.angle_alpha   90.00
_cell.angle_beta   90.00
_cell.angle_gamma   90.00
#
_symmetry.space_group_name_H-M   'P 1'
#
loop_
_entity.id
_entity.type
_entity.pdbx_description
1 polymer ?
#
loop_
_entity_poly.entity_id
_entity_poly.type
_entity_poly.pdbx_seq_one_letter_code
_entity_poly.pdbx_strand_id
1 'polypeptide(L)'
;MERGWWQEREIVKPDPKPKYLSTHAPIGDRLYNWQTLSRKEVYITEGIISAACLGDRAIALCSKQATPEQFRRLSLASTERYTVCLDADAQTEAMELAKSLSSFGKEVVIRIYSEGDPASCQVYQDVEFSWKNSIEMRLR
;
A
#
# COMPACT_ATOMS: atom_id res chain seq x y z
N MET A 1 2.65 -0.71 18.60
CA MET A 1 4.12 -0.52 18.53
C MET A 1 4.54 0.73 17.75
N GLU A 2 3.62 1.60 17.31
CA GLU A 2 3.95 2.72 16.41
C GLU A 2 3.89 4.11 17.07
N ARG A 3 4.00 4.17 18.41
CA ARG A 3 4.01 5.45 19.12
C ARG A 3 5.26 6.26 18.77
N GLY A 4 5.10 7.56 18.56
CA GLY A 4 6.21 8.49 18.33
C GLY A 4 6.78 8.48 16.90
N TRP A 5 6.07 7.91 15.93
CA TRP A 5 6.41 8.06 14.52
C TRP A 5 5.62 9.20 13.88
N TRP A 6 6.29 9.98 13.05
CA TRP A 6 5.68 11.00 12.22
C TRP A 6 6.42 11.10 10.88
N GLN A 7 5.69 11.58 9.89
CA GLN A 7 6.21 12.04 8.60
C GLN A 7 5.78 13.49 8.39
N GLU A 8 6.73 14.33 8.00
CA GLU A 8 6.52 15.71 7.59
C GLU A 8 6.67 15.81 6.08
N ARG A 9 5.82 16.63 5.46
CA ARG A 9 5.90 16.95 4.04
C ARG A 9 6.32 18.41 3.90
N GLU A 10 7.36 18.66 3.10
CA GLU A 10 7.70 20.02 2.68
C GLU A 10 6.66 20.52 1.68
N ILE A 11 6.05 21.67 1.98
CA ILE A 11 4.94 22.25 1.21
C ILE A 11 5.29 23.62 0.61
N VAL A 12 6.41 24.22 1.02
CA VAL A 12 6.81 25.57 0.59
C VAL A 12 7.64 25.51 -0.69
N LYS A 13 8.51 24.51 -0.82
CA LYS A 13 9.40 24.36 -1.99
C LYS A 13 8.68 23.63 -3.13
N PRO A 14 8.82 24.07 -4.39
CA PRO A 14 8.24 23.39 -5.54
C PRO A 14 8.80 21.97 -5.80
N ASP A 15 10.11 21.76 -5.58
CA ASP A 15 10.78 20.45 -5.74
C ASP A 15 11.68 20.15 -4.52
N PRO A 16 11.10 19.76 -3.38
CA PRO A 16 11.86 19.52 -2.16
C PRO A 16 12.64 18.20 -2.21
N LYS A 17 13.91 18.26 -1.79
CA LYS A 17 14.80 17.08 -1.66
C LYS A 17 15.37 17.03 -0.23
N PRO A 18 14.89 16.12 0.64
CA PRO A 18 13.84 15.12 0.42
C PRO A 18 12.42 15.72 0.43
N LYS A 19 11.47 15.04 -0.24
CA LYS A 19 10.04 15.44 -0.26
C LYS A 19 9.33 15.18 1.07
N TYR A 20 9.77 14.14 1.77
CA TYR A 20 9.27 13.75 3.08
C TYR A 20 10.43 13.62 4.07
N LEU A 21 10.25 14.17 5.27
CA LEU A 21 11.12 13.94 6.41
C LEU A 21 10.41 12.98 7.37
N SER A 22 11.14 12.01 7.90
CA SER A 22 10.64 11.04 8.88
C SER A 22 11.51 11.10 10.11
N THR A 23 11.00 10.68 11.27
CA THR A 23 11.84 10.47 12.47
C THR A 23 13.08 9.62 12.13
N HIS A 24 14.21 9.83 12.81
CA HIS A 24 15.46 9.05 12.65
C HIS A 24 15.34 7.53 12.86
N ALA A 25 14.16 7.02 13.23
CA ALA A 25 13.91 5.59 13.27
C ALA A 25 13.70 5.05 11.85
N PRO A 26 14.28 3.88 11.51
CA PRO A 26 14.10 3.29 10.19
C PRO A 26 12.60 3.11 9.90
N ILE A 27 12.19 3.61 8.73
CA ILE A 27 10.83 3.50 8.17
C ILE A 27 10.39 2.03 8.13
N GLY A 28 11.36 1.13 7.93
CA GLY A 28 11.24 -0.28 7.52
C GLY A 28 9.95 -0.99 7.91
N ASP A 29 9.72 -1.25 9.19
CA ASP A 29 8.67 -2.22 9.58
C ASP A 29 7.34 -1.59 9.98
N ARG A 30 7.20 -0.26 9.84
CA ARG A 30 6.04 0.50 10.31
C ARG A 30 4.94 0.52 9.26
N LEU A 31 3.69 0.50 9.68
CA LEU A 31 2.52 0.60 8.81
C LEU A 31 1.66 1.75 9.28
N TYR A 32 1.59 2.84 8.51
CA TYR A 32 0.66 3.90 8.85
C TYR A 32 -0.76 3.35 9.02
N ASN A 33 -1.46 3.78 10.08
CA ASN A 33 -2.80 3.33 10.43
C ASN A 33 -2.93 1.81 10.67
N TRP A 34 -1.89 1.14 11.16
CA TRP A 34 -1.86 -0.32 11.35
C TRP A 34 -3.01 -0.94 12.14
N GLN A 35 -3.68 -0.19 13.04
CA GLN A 35 -4.81 -0.69 13.82
C GLN A 35 -5.96 -1.18 12.92
N THR A 36 -6.02 -0.67 11.70
CA THR A 36 -6.96 -1.03 10.65
C THR A 36 -6.86 -2.49 10.19
N LEU A 37 -5.74 -3.17 10.48
CA LEU A 37 -5.57 -4.61 10.23
C LEU A 37 -6.52 -5.52 11.04
N SER A 38 -7.29 -4.96 11.97
CA SER A 38 -8.37 -5.66 12.67
C SER A 38 -9.67 -5.72 11.86
N ARG A 39 -9.78 -4.98 10.75
CA ARG A 39 -10.98 -4.93 9.89
C ARG A 39 -10.97 -6.06 8.87
N LYS A 40 -12.16 -6.45 8.41
CA LYS A 40 -12.32 -7.48 7.36
C LYS A 40 -11.73 -7.06 6.01
N GLU A 41 -11.81 -5.78 5.68
CA GLU A 41 -11.36 -5.21 4.41
C GLU A 41 -10.43 -4.02 4.67
N VAL A 42 -9.28 -4.03 3.99
CA VAL A 42 -8.22 -3.02 4.15
C VAL A 42 -7.64 -2.62 2.79
N TYR A 43 -7.43 -1.32 2.60
CA TYR A 43 -6.72 -0.77 1.44
C TYR A 43 -5.24 -0.59 1.79
N ILE A 44 -4.34 -0.96 0.88
CA ILE A 44 -2.89 -0.82 1.07
C ILE A 44 -2.35 0.20 0.08
N THR A 45 -1.69 1.26 0.55
CA THR A 45 -1.07 2.29 -0.30
C THR A 45 0.43 2.39 -0.07
N GLU A 46 1.13 3.09 -0.97
CA GLU A 46 2.54 3.46 -0.78
C GLU A 46 2.67 4.56 0.29
N GLY A 47 2.02 5.70 0.08
CA GLY A 47 2.15 6.89 0.93
C GLY A 47 1.03 7.11 1.94
N ILE A 48 1.34 7.82 3.03
CA ILE A 48 0.37 8.20 4.07
C ILE A 48 -0.78 9.05 3.51
N ILE A 49 -0.47 9.98 2.59
CA ILE A 49 -1.48 10.88 2.03
C ILE A 49 -2.50 10.10 1.20
N SER A 50 -2.03 9.14 0.40
CA SER A 50 -2.88 8.21 -0.34
C SER A 50 -3.78 7.41 0.61
N ALA A 51 -3.25 6.90 1.72
CA ALA A 51 -4.06 6.21 2.73
C ALA A 51 -5.10 7.17 3.35
N ALA A 52 -4.71 8.39 3.72
CA ALA A 52 -5.62 9.37 4.29
C ALA A 52 -6.78 9.73 3.32
N CYS A 53 -6.50 9.84 2.02
CA CYS A 53 -7.51 10.09 0.98
C CYS A 53 -8.46 8.89 0.77
N LEU A 54 -7.98 7.66 0.88
CA LEU A 54 -8.81 6.45 0.80
C LEU A 54 -9.65 6.20 2.07
N GLY A 55 -9.30 6.84 3.18
CA GLY A 55 -10.11 6.88 4.41
C GLY A 55 -9.65 5.90 5.49
N ASP A 56 -10.55 5.66 6.46
CA ASP A 56 -10.22 4.99 7.73
C ASP A 56 -9.83 3.51 7.61
N ARG A 57 -10.10 2.90 6.44
CA ARG A 57 -9.75 1.50 6.12
C ARG A 57 -8.41 1.35 5.39
N ALA A 58 -7.68 2.44 5.16
CA ALA A 58 -6.42 2.38 4.44
C ALA A 58 -5.21 2.39 5.38
N ILE A 59 -4.17 1.66 4.97
CA ILE A 59 -2.83 1.68 5.58
C ILE A 59 -1.82 2.13 4.52
N ALA A 60 -0.65 2.62 4.97
CA ALA A 60 0.47 2.88 4.06
C ALA A 60 1.72 2.08 4.44
N LEU A 61 2.37 1.52 3.43
CA LEU A 61 3.65 0.82 3.56
C LEU A 61 4.81 1.79 3.82
N CYS A 62 4.66 3.05 3.41
CA CYS A 62 5.71 4.08 3.45
C CYS A 62 6.93 3.76 2.58
N SER A 63 6.75 2.84 1.62
CA SER A 63 7.69 2.41 0.58
C SER A 63 6.92 1.68 -0.53
N LYS A 64 7.53 1.56 -1.71
CA LYS A 64 6.96 0.78 -2.82
C LYS A 64 6.81 -0.71 -2.52
N GLN A 65 7.72 -1.25 -1.72
CA GLN A 65 7.75 -2.67 -1.35
C GLN A 65 7.46 -2.84 0.14
N ALA A 66 6.67 -3.85 0.48
CA ALA A 66 6.49 -4.25 1.86
C ALA A 66 7.75 -4.94 2.39
N THR A 67 8.23 -4.57 3.58
CA THR A 67 9.29 -5.32 4.25
C THR A 67 8.81 -6.69 4.69
N PRO A 68 9.71 -7.64 4.98
CA PRO A 68 9.31 -8.96 5.49
C PRO A 68 8.44 -8.90 6.74
N GLU A 69 8.70 -7.95 7.65
CA GLU A 69 7.88 -7.78 8.85
C GLU A 69 6.53 -7.14 8.54
N GLN A 70 6.47 -6.13 7.67
CA GLN A 70 5.18 -5.60 7.20
C GLN A 70 4.33 -6.70 6.55
N PHE A 71 4.93 -7.50 5.65
CA PHE A 71 4.26 -8.62 5.03
C PHE A 71 3.76 -9.64 6.06
N ARG A 72 4.59 -10.01 7.04
CA ARG A 72 4.20 -10.92 8.13
C ARG A 72 2.98 -10.39 8.90
N ARG A 73 2.94 -9.08 9.18
CA ARG A 73 1.79 -8.44 9.84
C ARG A 73 0.54 -8.49 8.97
N LEU A 74 0.67 -8.24 7.67
CA LEU A 74 -0.45 -8.28 6.71
C LEU A 74 -1.01 -9.70 6.54
N SER A 75 -0.14 -10.69 6.41
CA SER A 75 -0.54 -12.08 6.17
C SER A 75 -1.20 -12.71 7.40
N LEU A 76 -0.76 -12.36 8.60
CA LEU A 76 -1.30 -12.88 9.87
C LEU A 76 -2.46 -12.06 10.44
N ALA A 77 -2.79 -10.90 9.85
CA ALA A 77 -3.92 -10.08 10.28
C ALA A 77 -5.26 -10.83 10.13
N SER A 78 -6.27 -10.42 10.90
CA SER A 78 -7.64 -10.93 10.77
C SER A 78 -8.36 -10.42 9.52
N THR A 79 -7.74 -9.50 8.77
CA THR A 79 -8.22 -9.04 7.47
C THR A 79 -8.45 -10.21 6.52
N GLU A 80 -9.62 -10.23 5.89
CA GLU A 80 -10.04 -11.25 4.93
C GLU A 80 -9.69 -10.80 3.50
N ARG A 81 -9.91 -9.51 3.20
CA ARG A 81 -9.74 -8.90 1.87
C ARG A 81 -8.80 -7.70 1.90
N TYR A 82 -7.85 -7.68 0.98
CA TYR A 82 -6.98 -6.53 0.72
C TYR A 82 -7.25 -5.94 -0.65
N THR A 83 -7.33 -4.61 -0.74
CA THR A 83 -7.27 -3.89 -2.02
C THR A 83 -5.93 -3.16 -2.11
N VAL A 84 -5.03 -3.65 -2.96
CA VAL A 84 -3.70 -3.08 -3.18
C VAL A 84 -3.82 -1.87 -4.10
N CYS A 85 -3.50 -0.69 -3.57
CA CYS A 85 -3.65 0.63 -4.19
C CYS A 85 -2.30 1.36 -4.23
N LEU A 86 -1.28 0.72 -4.81
CA LEU A 86 0.02 1.39 -5.00
C LEU A 86 -0.05 2.38 -6.16
N ASP A 87 0.95 3.26 -6.24
CA ASP A 87 1.08 4.27 -7.29
C ASP A 87 1.14 3.61 -8.68
N ALA A 88 0.77 4.35 -9.72
CA ALA A 88 0.65 3.82 -11.08
C ALA A 88 1.95 3.22 -11.65
N ASP A 89 3.11 3.64 -11.12
CA ASP A 89 4.43 3.14 -11.51
C ASP A 89 4.92 1.93 -10.68
N ALA A 90 4.14 1.47 -9.69
CA ALA A 90 4.47 0.39 -8.77
C ALA A 90 3.63 -0.89 -9.01
N GLN A 91 3.26 -1.15 -10.26
CA GLN A 91 2.40 -2.29 -10.63
C GLN A 91 3.06 -3.65 -10.38
N THR A 92 4.38 -3.75 -10.57
CA THR A 92 5.13 -4.98 -10.31
C THR A 92 5.08 -5.32 -8.82
N GLU A 93 5.35 -4.34 -7.97
CA GLU A 93 5.30 -4.46 -6.51
C GLU A 93 3.88 -4.79 -6.03
N ALA A 94 2.85 -4.16 -6.64
CA ALA A 94 1.46 -4.45 -6.34
C ALA A 94 1.11 -5.91 -6.65
N MET A 95 1.56 -6.42 -7.80
CA MET A 95 1.37 -7.81 -8.21
C MET A 95 2.10 -8.80 -7.29
N GLU A 96 3.34 -8.51 -6.90
CA GLU A 96 4.12 -9.34 -6.00
C GLU A 96 3.52 -9.42 -4.59
N LEU A 97 3.06 -8.27 -4.07
CA LEU A 97 2.35 -8.21 -2.80
C LEU A 97 1.03 -8.99 -2.88
N ALA A 98 0.25 -8.80 -3.95
CA ALA A 98 -1.02 -9.49 -4.13
C ALA A 98 -0.85 -11.01 -4.20
N LYS A 99 0.13 -11.48 -4.98
CA LYS A 99 0.50 -12.90 -5.06
C LYS A 99 0.88 -13.46 -3.70
N SER A 100 1.69 -12.73 -2.94
CA SER A 100 2.16 -13.15 -1.62
C SER A 100 1.00 -13.22 -0.62
N LEU A 101 0.12 -12.22 -0.58
CA LEU A 101 -1.05 -12.21 0.30
C LEU A 101 -2.05 -13.31 -0.07
N SER A 102 -2.31 -13.51 -1.37
CA SER A 102 -3.18 -14.58 -1.86
C SER A 102 -2.65 -15.97 -1.51
N SER A 103 -1.31 -16.17 -1.52
CA SER A 103 -0.67 -17.42 -1.08
C SER A 103 -0.94 -17.74 0.39
N PHE A 104 -1.28 -16.73 1.20
CA PHE A 104 -1.67 -16.84 2.61
C PHE A 104 -3.20 -16.87 2.80
N GLY A 105 -3.96 -17.14 1.74
CA GLY A 105 -5.41 -17.30 1.80
C GLY A 105 -6.19 -15.99 1.92
N LYS A 106 -5.57 -14.85 1.62
CA LYS A 106 -6.26 -13.56 1.57
C LYS A 106 -6.95 -13.37 0.22
N GLU A 107 -8.14 -12.79 0.23
CA GLU A 107 -8.75 -12.25 -0.98
C GLU A 107 -8.02 -10.96 -1.36
N VAL A 108 -7.66 -10.79 -2.64
CA VAL A 108 -6.89 -9.62 -3.07
C VAL A 108 -7.48 -9.01 -4.33
N VAL A 109 -7.71 -7.70 -4.28
CA VAL A 109 -7.99 -6.84 -5.43
C VAL A 109 -6.77 -5.97 -5.69
N ILE A 110 -6.39 -5.79 -6.95
CA ILE A 110 -5.41 -4.79 -7.35
C ILE A 110 -6.15 -3.63 -7.99
N ARG A 111 -6.00 -2.44 -7.42
CA ARG A 111 -6.49 -1.18 -8.00
C ARG A 111 -5.41 -0.56 -8.86
N ILE A 112 -5.67 -0.51 -10.16
CA ILE A 112 -4.74 0.00 -11.17
C ILE A 112 -5.14 1.43 -11.53
N TYR A 113 -4.28 2.39 -11.22
CA TYR A 113 -4.47 3.79 -11.59
C TYR A 113 -3.89 4.06 -12.98
N SER A 114 -4.54 4.91 -13.78
CA SER A 114 -4.03 5.31 -15.11
C SER A 114 -2.77 6.17 -15.02
N GLU A 115 -2.65 6.95 -13.95
CA GLU A 115 -1.51 7.81 -13.62
C GLU A 115 -1.51 8.14 -12.13
N GLY A 116 -0.39 8.63 -11.61
CA GLY A 116 -0.30 9.17 -10.25
C GLY A 116 -0.55 8.15 -9.14
N ASP A 117 -1.24 8.60 -8.09
CA ASP A 117 -1.47 7.88 -6.83
C ASP A 117 -2.95 7.97 -6.40
N PRO A 118 -3.39 7.23 -5.37
CA PRO A 118 -4.78 7.31 -4.87
C PRO A 118 -5.25 8.70 -4.44
N ALA A 119 -4.33 9.63 -4.13
CA ALA A 119 -4.67 10.98 -3.70
C ALA A 119 -4.88 11.95 -4.88
N SER A 120 -4.31 11.63 -6.05
CA SER A 120 -4.30 12.50 -7.24
C SER A 120 -5.13 11.96 -8.40
N CYS A 121 -5.40 10.65 -8.44
CA CYS A 121 -6.06 10.00 -9.56
C CYS A 121 -7.46 9.48 -9.21
N GLN A 122 -8.46 9.88 -10.01
CA GLN A 122 -9.84 9.40 -9.88
C GLN A 122 -10.19 8.26 -10.85
N VAL A 123 -9.33 8.03 -11.85
CA VAL A 123 -9.56 7.01 -12.89
C VAL A 123 -8.75 5.77 -12.55
N TYR A 124 -9.44 4.71 -12.15
CA TYR A 124 -8.82 3.44 -11.81
C TYR A 124 -9.67 2.26 -12.24
N GLN A 125 -9.03 1.10 -12.36
CA GLN A 125 -9.68 -0.18 -12.57
C GLN A 125 -9.35 -1.13 -11.42
N ASP A 126 -10.38 -1.74 -10.84
CA ASP A 126 -10.21 -2.81 -9.86
C ASP A 126 -10.15 -4.16 -10.60
N VAL A 127 -9.11 -4.93 -10.31
CA VAL A 127 -8.88 -6.27 -10.88
C VAL A 127 -8.78 -7.27 -9.73
N GLU A 128 -9.71 -8.22 -9.68
CA GLU A 128 -9.62 -9.36 -8.76
C GLU A 128 -8.38 -10.19 -9.09
N PHE A 129 -7.49 -10.33 -8.11
CA PHE A 129 -6.31 -11.16 -8.28
C PHE A 129 -6.71 -12.62 -8.36
N SER A 130 -6.24 -13.29 -9.41
CA SER A 130 -6.28 -14.74 -9.49
C SER A 130 -4.95 -15.25 -10.03
N TRP A 131 -4.59 -16.47 -9.63
CA TRP A 131 -3.38 -17.13 -10.13
C TRP A 131 -3.39 -17.29 -11.66
N LYS A 132 -4.57 -17.41 -12.29
CA LYS A 132 -4.72 -17.43 -13.74
C LYS A 132 -4.37 -16.07 -14.36
N ASN A 133 -4.92 -14.98 -13.79
CA ASN A 133 -4.70 -13.61 -14.29
C ASN A 133 -3.26 -13.13 -14.04
N SER A 134 -2.59 -13.65 -13.01
CA SER A 134 -1.20 -13.27 -12.68
C SER A 134 -0.18 -13.59 -13.78
N ILE A 135 -0.48 -14.59 -14.62
CA ILE A 135 0.35 -14.98 -15.77
C ILE A 135 0.13 -14.00 -16.94
N GLU A 136 -1.11 -13.59 -17.18
CA GLU A 136 -1.47 -12.67 -18.27
C GLU A 136 -0.97 -11.25 -18.04
N MET A 137 -0.95 -10.79 -16.78
CA MET A 137 -0.47 -9.44 -16.44
C MET A 137 1.06 -9.30 -16.49
N ARG A 138 1.83 -10.39 -16.54
CA ARG A 138 3.30 -10.36 -16.76
C ARG A 138 3.69 -10.26 -18.24
N LEU A 139 2.74 -10.41 -19.16
CA LEU A 139 2.96 -10.43 -20.61
C LEU A 139 2.56 -9.12 -21.30
N ARG A 140 2.18 -8.10 -20.54
CA ARG A 140 1.91 -6.73 -20.99
C ARG A 140 2.99 -5.80 -20.44
#